data_AF-A0A1L9SXY6-F1
#
_entry.id   AF-A0A1L9SXY6-F1
#
_cell.length_a   1.000
_cell.length_b   1.000
_cell.length_c   1.000
_cell.angle_alpha   90.00
_cell.angle_beta   90.00
_cell.angle_gamma   90.00
#
_symmetry.space_group_name_H-M   'P 1'
#
loop_
_entity.id
_entity.type
_entity.pdbx_description
1 polymer ?
#
loop_
_entity_poly.entity_id
_entity_poly.type
_entity_poly.pdbx_seq_one_letter_code
_entity_poly.pdbx_strand_id
1 'polypeptide(L)'
;MAQQDNRVPGHNDAIYDTVPKDDQIFKIEFLEIAPTPIIADRVFFVYLRGYLPESKKKELALPDEGLVNATLKVSASAVYPDGSHDNEDSTTGPLKTTPFNDLAHLTIRNARGVQVDYMPSSDRSDILLDFQIPTMFLRSGMWTYKVDARVGDVDNTCLFAMTLTQWLDGGLK
;
A
#
# COMPACT_ATOMS: atom_id res chain seq x y z
N MET A 1 -12.58 -24.66 1.95
CA MET A 1 -12.66 -23.69 0.84
C MET A 1 -13.12 -22.36 1.43
N ALA A 2 -12.20 -21.50 1.85
CA ALA A 2 -12.49 -20.19 2.46
C ALA A 2 -11.25 -19.26 2.43
N GLN A 3 -10.42 -19.36 1.39
CA GLN A 3 -9.15 -18.60 1.31
C GLN A 3 -9.14 -17.60 0.13
N GLN A 4 -10.24 -17.50 -0.62
CA GLN A 4 -10.33 -16.66 -1.80
C GLN A 4 -10.96 -15.28 -1.51
N ASP A 5 -11.77 -15.15 -0.46
CA ASP A 5 -12.54 -13.92 -0.18
C ASP A 5 -11.72 -12.75 0.37
N ASN A 6 -10.50 -13.00 0.88
CA ASN A 6 -9.65 -11.95 1.43
C ASN A 6 -8.52 -11.49 0.50
N ARG A 7 -8.38 -12.02 -0.72
CA ARG A 7 -7.33 -11.56 -1.64
C ARG A 7 -7.67 -10.19 -2.23
N VAL A 8 -6.68 -9.31 -2.33
CA VAL A 8 -6.82 -8.05 -3.06
C VAL A 8 -6.88 -8.39 -4.55
N PRO A 9 -7.86 -7.87 -5.32
CA PRO A 9 -7.97 -8.16 -6.75
C PRO A 9 -6.72 -7.78 -7.53
N GLY A 10 -6.31 -8.58 -8.52
CA GLY A 10 -5.21 -8.29 -9.45
C GLY A 10 -4.09 -9.34 -9.44
N HIS A 11 -2.90 -8.97 -9.95
CA HIS A 11 -1.72 -9.86 -9.98
C HIS A 11 -0.79 -9.54 -8.82
N ASN A 12 -1.15 -10.08 -7.66
CA ASN A 12 -0.40 -9.93 -6.42
C ASN A 12 -0.80 -11.06 -5.44
N ASP A 13 0.00 -11.23 -4.38
CA ASP A 13 -0.29 -12.16 -3.27
C ASP A 13 -0.77 -11.43 -2.00
N ALA A 14 -1.23 -10.18 -2.13
CA ALA A 14 -1.71 -9.39 -1.00
C ALA A 14 -3.13 -9.80 -0.58
N ILE A 15 -3.41 -9.61 0.71
CA ILE A 15 -4.70 -9.85 1.34
C ILE A 15 -5.20 -8.59 2.05
N TYR A 16 -6.51 -8.45 2.17
CA TYR A 16 -7.13 -7.54 3.14
C TYR A 16 -6.83 -8.10 4.54
N ASP A 17 -6.05 -7.36 5.33
CA ASP A 17 -5.56 -7.80 6.65
C ASP A 17 -6.41 -7.22 7.78
N THR A 18 -5.85 -6.30 8.59
CA THR A 18 -6.39 -5.92 9.89
C THR A 18 -7.73 -5.19 9.81
N VAL A 19 -8.02 -4.56 8.66
CA VAL A 19 -9.31 -3.92 8.38
C VAL A 19 -10.03 -4.73 7.29
N PRO A 20 -11.20 -5.32 7.57
CA PRO A 20 -11.99 -6.01 6.56
C PRO A 20 -12.29 -5.11 5.35
N LYS A 21 -12.33 -5.70 4.15
CA LYS A 21 -12.60 -4.98 2.88
C LYS A 21 -13.83 -4.07 2.94
N ASP A 22 -14.89 -4.52 3.63
CA ASP A 22 -16.16 -3.79 3.70
C ASP A 22 -16.08 -2.55 4.60
N ASP A 23 -15.14 -2.54 5.55
CA ASP A 23 -14.86 -1.42 6.46
C ASP A 23 -13.88 -0.39 5.85
N GLN A 24 -13.27 -0.71 4.72
CA GLN A 24 -12.41 0.20 3.97
C GLN A 24 -13.25 1.06 3.00
N ILE A 25 -13.02 2.37 2.99
CA ILE A 25 -13.83 3.29 2.17
C ILE A 25 -13.35 3.39 0.72
N PHE A 26 -12.06 3.15 0.44
CA PHE A 26 -11.53 3.09 -0.92
C PHE A 26 -11.79 1.70 -1.50
N LYS A 27 -12.52 1.65 -2.62
CA LYS A 27 -12.85 0.40 -3.30
C LYS A 27 -11.75 0.08 -4.30
N ILE A 28 -10.89 -0.86 -3.92
CA ILE A 28 -9.82 -1.38 -4.77
C ILE A 28 -10.44 -2.18 -5.91
N GLU A 29 -10.19 -1.73 -7.14
CA GLU A 29 -10.57 -2.45 -8.35
C GLU A 29 -9.47 -3.44 -8.76
N PHE A 30 -8.21 -3.05 -8.59
CA PHE A 30 -7.06 -3.80 -9.09
C PHE A 30 -5.75 -3.37 -8.41
N LEU A 31 -4.91 -4.35 -8.10
CA LEU A 31 -3.54 -4.18 -7.60
C LEU A 31 -2.57 -5.06 -8.42
N GLU A 32 -1.56 -4.44 -9.00
CA GLU A 32 -0.42 -5.10 -9.66
C GLU A 32 0.83 -4.89 -8.83
N ILE A 33 1.61 -5.96 -8.66
CA ILE A 33 2.99 -5.88 -8.20
C ILE A 33 3.87 -6.56 -9.27
N ALA A 34 4.86 -5.85 -9.80
CA ALA A 34 5.67 -6.35 -10.91
C ALA A 34 7.18 -6.11 -10.66
N PRO A 35 8.02 -7.17 -10.62
CA PRO A 35 7.65 -8.58 -10.71
C PRO A 35 6.89 -9.06 -9.46
N THR A 36 6.08 -10.12 -9.62
CA THR A 36 5.54 -10.92 -8.51
C THR A 36 6.13 -12.32 -8.60
N PRO A 37 6.84 -12.82 -7.55
CA PRO A 37 7.18 -12.11 -6.31
C PRO A 37 8.20 -10.98 -6.54
N ILE A 38 8.32 -10.07 -5.56
CA ILE A 38 9.34 -9.02 -5.59
C ILE A 38 10.72 -9.67 -5.49
N ILE A 39 11.67 -9.15 -6.26
CA ILE A 39 13.06 -9.58 -6.23
C ILE A 39 13.88 -8.44 -5.62
N ALA A 40 14.57 -8.70 -4.51
CA ALA A 40 15.45 -7.72 -3.88
C ALA A 40 16.57 -7.27 -4.86
N ASP A 41 17.07 -6.05 -4.69
CA ASP A 41 17.99 -5.36 -5.62
C ASP A 41 17.49 -5.17 -7.07
N ARG A 42 16.23 -5.48 -7.35
CA ARG A 42 15.57 -5.09 -8.61
C ARG A 42 14.49 -4.07 -8.33
N VAL A 43 14.35 -3.12 -9.25
CA VAL A 43 13.20 -2.21 -9.23
C VAL A 43 11.93 -3.03 -9.44
N PHE A 44 10.96 -2.83 -8.57
CA PHE A 44 9.60 -3.32 -8.73
C PHE A 44 8.62 -2.16 -8.74
N PHE A 45 7.46 -2.42 -9.32
CA PHE A 45 6.37 -1.47 -9.46
C PHE A 45 5.17 -1.97 -8.68
N VAL A 46 4.52 -1.07 -7.96
CA VAL A 46 3.18 -1.27 -7.42
C VAL A 46 2.24 -0.35 -8.16
N TYR A 47 1.14 -0.89 -8.65
CA TYR A 47 0.08 -0.14 -9.29
C TYR A 47 -1.26 -0.50 -8.65
N LEU A 48 -1.80 0.43 -7.87
CA LEU A 48 -3.08 0.31 -7.21
C LEU A 48 -4.11 1.20 -7.91
N ARG A 49 -5.20 0.61 -8.39
CA ARG A 49 -6.36 1.33 -8.94
C ARG A 49 -7.58 1.07 -8.06
N GLY A 50 -8.32 2.14 -7.80
CA GLY A 50 -9.62 2.04 -7.18
C GLY A 50 -10.36 3.36 -7.24
N TYR A 51 -11.45 3.45 -6.48
CA TYR A 51 -12.23 4.67 -6.39
C TYR A 51 -12.77 4.89 -4.99
N LEU A 52 -13.02 6.16 -4.66
CA LEU A 52 -13.70 6.55 -3.43
C LEU A 52 -15.17 6.84 -3.77
N PRO A 53 -16.15 6.07 -3.25
CA PRO A 53 -17.56 6.31 -3.56
C PRO A 53 -18.03 7.70 -3.15
N GLU A 54 -18.81 8.36 -4.00
CA GLU A 54 -19.43 9.67 -3.71
C GLU A 54 -20.27 9.68 -2.43
N SER A 55 -20.87 8.54 -2.05
CA SER A 55 -21.57 8.41 -0.77
C SER A 55 -20.63 8.62 0.42
N LYS A 56 -19.41 8.07 0.37
CA LYS A 56 -18.41 8.21 1.44
C LYS A 56 -17.83 9.62 1.53
N LYS A 57 -17.65 10.29 0.38
CA LYS A 57 -17.30 11.72 0.35
C LYS A 57 -18.30 12.57 1.13
N LYS A 58 -19.61 12.36 0.88
CA LYS A 58 -20.68 13.10 1.55
C LYS A 58 -20.82 12.74 3.03
N GLU A 59 -20.77 11.45 3.34
CA GLU A 59 -20.87 10.91 4.72
C GLU A 59 -19.79 11.50 5.63
N LEU A 60 -18.56 11.58 5.15
CA LEU A 60 -17.40 12.04 5.91
C LEU A 60 -17.05 13.51 5.68
N ALA A 61 -17.89 14.25 4.93
CA ALA A 61 -17.66 15.64 4.55
C ALA A 61 -16.23 15.91 4.02
N LEU A 62 -15.72 15.02 3.16
CA LEU A 62 -14.35 15.10 2.65
C LEU A 62 -14.17 16.32 1.74
N PRO A 63 -13.03 17.03 1.85
CA PRO A 63 -12.81 18.27 1.10
C PRO A 63 -12.70 18.02 -0.41
N ASP A 64 -13.15 18.98 -1.22
CA ASP A 64 -13.05 18.91 -2.68
C ASP A 64 -11.60 19.00 -3.18
N GLU A 65 -10.71 19.57 -2.38
CA GLU A 65 -9.28 19.69 -2.68
C GLU A 65 -8.54 18.33 -2.66
N GLY A 66 -9.21 17.25 -2.22
CA GLY A 66 -8.63 15.92 -2.08
C GLY A 66 -8.20 15.60 -0.65
N LEU A 67 -7.69 14.40 -0.43
CA LEU A 67 -7.37 13.87 0.89
C LEU A 67 -6.02 14.40 1.40
N VAL A 68 -5.94 15.72 1.62
CA VAL A 68 -4.69 16.42 2.00
C VAL A 68 -4.12 15.99 3.35
N ASN A 69 -4.97 15.51 4.25
CA ASN A 69 -4.61 15.02 5.58
C ASN A 69 -4.39 13.50 5.61
N ALA A 70 -4.56 12.81 4.48
CA ALA A 70 -4.41 11.37 4.46
C ALA A 70 -2.97 10.97 4.80
N THR A 71 -2.85 9.85 5.50
CA THR A 71 -1.57 9.27 5.90
C THR A 71 -1.43 7.89 5.31
N LEU A 72 -0.18 7.48 5.10
CA LEU A 72 0.23 6.16 4.68
C LEU A 72 1.22 5.63 5.70
N LYS A 73 0.84 4.57 6.40
CA LYS A 73 1.71 3.79 7.26
C LYS A 73 2.17 2.55 6.49
N VAL A 74 3.47 2.29 6.50
CA VAL A 74 4.06 1.05 6.00
C VAL A 74 4.78 0.38 7.16
N SER A 75 4.42 -0.87 7.43
CA SER A 75 5.11 -1.71 8.41
C SER A 75 5.79 -2.89 7.73
N ALA A 76 6.89 -3.36 8.32
CA ALA A 76 7.57 -4.58 7.90
C ALA A 76 7.94 -5.46 9.11
N SER A 77 7.85 -6.77 8.94
CA SER A 77 8.40 -7.77 9.86
C SER A 77 8.94 -8.97 9.06
N ALA A 78 9.77 -9.80 9.69
CA ALA A 78 10.37 -10.94 9.02
C ALA A 78 10.42 -12.17 9.94
N VAL A 79 10.24 -13.35 9.35
CA VAL A 79 10.52 -14.65 9.99
C VAL A 79 11.63 -15.34 9.22
N TYR A 80 12.69 -15.72 9.94
CA TYR A 80 13.91 -16.29 9.37
C TYR A 80 13.91 -17.83 9.38
N PRO A 81 14.77 -18.48 8.59
CA PRO A 81 14.79 -19.95 8.48
C PRO A 81 15.17 -20.68 9.78
N ASP A 82 15.92 -20.01 10.66
CA ASP A 82 16.29 -20.50 11.98
C ASP A 82 15.15 -20.33 13.02
N GLY A 83 14.01 -19.77 12.62
CA GLY A 83 12.86 -19.49 13.47
C GLY A 83 12.95 -18.18 14.26
N SER A 84 14.07 -17.46 14.17
CA SER A 84 14.15 -16.09 14.69
C SER A 84 13.27 -15.15 13.86
N HIS A 85 12.92 -13.99 14.42
CA HIS A 85 12.05 -13.03 13.76
C HIS A 85 12.43 -11.60 14.13
N ASP A 86 12.16 -10.69 13.20
CA ASP A 86 12.14 -9.27 13.49
C ASP A 86 10.73 -8.87 13.91
N ASN A 87 10.66 -8.05 14.96
CA ASN A 87 9.42 -7.40 15.35
C ASN A 87 8.94 -6.46 14.24
N GLU A 88 7.65 -6.16 14.23
CA GLU A 88 7.10 -5.17 13.31
C GLU A 88 7.69 -3.78 13.58
N ASP A 89 8.38 -3.23 12.60
CA ASP A 89 8.80 -1.83 12.56
C ASP A 89 7.96 -1.08 11.52
N SER A 90 7.75 0.22 11.72
CA SER A 90 6.85 1.00 10.87
C SER A 90 7.23 2.45 10.70
N THR A 91 6.91 2.99 9.53
CA THR A 91 7.02 4.41 9.22
C THR A 91 5.66 4.94 8.75
N THR A 92 5.34 6.18 9.13
CA THR A 92 4.10 6.85 8.73
C THR A 92 4.45 8.19 8.11
N GLY A 93 3.88 8.47 6.94
CA GLY A 93 4.00 9.74 6.25
C GLY A 93 2.68 10.20 5.64
N PRO A 94 2.65 11.38 5.01
CA PRO A 94 1.48 11.82 4.24
C PRO A 94 1.26 10.92 3.02
N LEU A 95 0.01 10.58 2.72
CA LEU A 95 -0.36 9.94 1.46
C LEU A 95 -0.45 11.02 0.37
N LYS A 96 0.71 11.32 -0.22
CA LYS A 96 0.84 12.28 -1.31
C LYS A 96 1.92 11.84 -2.28
N THR A 97 1.87 12.34 -3.51
CA THR A 97 2.95 12.20 -4.48
C THR A 97 4.26 12.67 -3.84
N THR A 98 5.23 11.76 -3.75
CA THR A 98 6.47 11.95 -2.99
C THR A 98 7.64 11.28 -3.70
N PRO A 99 8.67 12.06 -4.11
CA PRO A 99 9.98 11.51 -4.43
C PRO A 99 10.73 11.25 -3.11
N PHE A 100 10.84 9.99 -2.68
CA PHE A 100 11.55 9.67 -1.43
C PHE A 100 13.07 9.78 -1.64
N ASN A 101 13.56 9.23 -2.76
CA ASN A 101 14.94 9.31 -3.23
C ASN A 101 14.99 8.86 -4.71
N ASP A 102 16.20 8.75 -5.26
CA ASP A 102 16.44 8.29 -6.63
C ASP A 102 16.02 6.82 -6.90
N LEU A 103 15.73 6.05 -5.85
CA LEU A 103 15.30 4.66 -5.92
C LEU A 103 13.79 4.47 -5.61
N ALA A 104 13.04 5.55 -5.38
CA ALA A 104 11.72 5.46 -4.75
C ALA A 104 10.81 6.65 -5.03
N HIS A 105 9.72 6.44 -5.79
CA HIS A 105 8.72 7.48 -6.05
C HIS A 105 7.30 6.96 -5.89
N LEU A 106 6.50 7.63 -5.06
CA LEU A 106 5.06 7.45 -5.02
C LEU A 106 4.39 8.53 -5.86
N THR A 107 3.54 8.13 -6.80
CA THR A 107 2.77 9.02 -7.68
C THR A 107 1.28 8.72 -7.56
N ILE A 108 0.46 9.77 -7.51
CA ILE A 108 -1.00 9.66 -7.54
C ILE A 108 -1.51 10.25 -8.84
N ARG A 109 -2.43 9.55 -9.52
CA ARG A 109 -3.14 10.03 -10.70
C ARG A 109 -4.65 10.05 -10.47
N ASN A 110 -5.30 11.09 -10.96
CA ASN A 110 -6.77 11.19 -10.92
C ASN A 110 -7.43 10.35 -12.04
N ALA A 111 -8.75 10.40 -12.12
CA ALA A 111 -9.54 9.68 -13.12
C ALA A 111 -9.19 10.01 -14.58
N ARG A 112 -8.55 11.15 -14.85
CA ARG A 112 -8.09 11.56 -16.19
C ARG A 112 -6.64 11.11 -16.47
N GLY A 113 -6.00 10.42 -15.53
CA GLY A 113 -4.60 10.02 -15.63
C GLY A 113 -3.61 11.17 -15.37
N VAL A 114 -4.09 12.33 -14.91
CA VAL A 114 -3.24 13.48 -14.58
C VAL A 114 -2.64 13.24 -13.20
N GLN A 115 -1.31 13.40 -13.10
CA GLN A 115 -0.61 13.37 -11.82
C GLN A 115 -1.08 14.52 -10.93
N VAL A 116 -1.37 14.19 -9.68
CA VAL A 116 -1.85 15.12 -8.65
C VAL A 116 -1.08 14.88 -7.36
N ASP A 117 -0.98 15.91 -6.51
CA ASP A 117 -0.25 15.77 -5.26
C ASP A 117 -0.98 14.90 -4.25
N TYR A 118 -2.32 15.00 -4.19
CA TYR A 118 -3.15 14.28 -3.23
C TYR A 118 -4.22 13.45 -3.95
N MET A 119 -4.67 12.37 -3.31
CA MET A 119 -5.78 11.59 -3.82
C MET A 119 -7.06 12.44 -3.86
N PRO A 120 -7.76 12.53 -5.01
CA PRO A 120 -9.07 13.14 -5.10
C PRO A 120 -10.06 12.53 -4.08
N SER A 121 -10.95 13.34 -3.51
CA SER A 121 -11.92 12.87 -2.53
C SER A 121 -13.12 12.13 -3.14
N SER A 122 -13.13 11.97 -4.46
CA SER A 122 -14.06 11.11 -5.18
C SER A 122 -13.50 10.67 -6.53
N ASP A 123 -14.28 9.89 -7.27
CA ASP A 123 -13.89 9.25 -8.53
C ASP A 123 -12.74 8.25 -8.39
N ARG A 124 -12.28 7.76 -9.55
CA ARG A 124 -11.15 6.83 -9.68
C ARG A 124 -9.83 7.53 -9.39
N SER A 125 -8.97 6.84 -8.65
CA SER A 125 -7.57 7.22 -8.43
C SER A 125 -6.66 6.04 -8.70
N ASP A 126 -5.48 6.32 -9.25
CA ASP A 126 -4.38 5.36 -9.34
C ASP A 126 -3.26 5.81 -8.38
N ILE A 127 -2.71 4.90 -7.58
CA ILE A 127 -1.46 5.08 -6.83
C ILE A 127 -0.39 4.20 -7.47
N LEU A 128 0.75 4.79 -7.79
CA LEU A 128 1.91 4.12 -8.37
C LEU A 128 3.10 4.25 -7.42
N LEU A 129 3.86 3.18 -7.27
CA LEU A 129 5.14 3.18 -6.57
C LEU A 129 6.17 2.48 -7.45
N ASP A 130 7.26 3.15 -7.79
CA ASP A 130 8.51 2.48 -8.16
C ASP A 130 9.41 2.43 -6.93
N PHE A 131 9.96 1.24 -6.65
CA PHE A 131 10.85 1.07 -5.51
C PHE A 131 11.88 -0.03 -5.77
N GLN A 132 13.01 0.07 -5.09
CA GLN A 132 14.00 -0.99 -4.99
C GLN A 132 14.28 -1.25 -3.52
N ILE A 133 14.21 -2.51 -3.09
CA ILE A 133 14.61 -2.91 -1.73
C ILE A 133 16.07 -3.39 -1.79
N PRO A 134 17.03 -2.65 -1.19
CA PRO A 134 18.43 -3.04 -1.23
C PRO A 134 18.69 -4.28 -0.36
N THR A 135 19.38 -5.29 -0.92
CA THR A 135 19.67 -6.54 -0.19
C THR A 135 20.53 -6.32 1.05
N MET A 136 21.33 -5.25 1.09
CA MET A 136 22.16 -4.88 2.26
C MET A 136 21.34 -4.56 3.51
N PHE A 137 20.03 -4.31 3.39
CA PHE A 137 19.12 -4.07 4.51
C PHE A 137 18.25 -5.29 4.85
N LEU A 138 18.39 -6.40 4.12
CA LEU A 138 17.57 -7.59 4.28
C LEU A 138 18.42 -8.78 4.70
N ARG A 139 17.89 -9.61 5.61
CA ARG A 139 18.29 -11.01 5.79
C ARG A 139 17.30 -11.90 5.06
N SER A 140 17.77 -13.01 4.47
CA SER A 140 16.88 -13.92 3.73
C SER A 140 15.81 -14.53 4.65
N GLY A 141 14.54 -14.43 4.26
CA GLY A 141 13.44 -14.91 5.08
C GLY A 141 12.06 -14.59 4.50
N MET A 142 11.03 -14.93 5.27
CA MET A 142 9.64 -14.59 4.98
C MET A 142 9.34 -13.19 5.50
N TRP A 143 9.29 -12.22 4.59
CA TRP A 143 8.98 -10.83 4.89
C TRP A 143 7.48 -10.57 4.78
N THR A 144 6.92 -9.84 5.74
CA THR A 144 5.54 -9.37 5.75
C THR A 144 5.52 -7.85 5.72
N TYR A 145 4.92 -7.28 4.69
CA TYR A 145 4.70 -5.85 4.54
C TYR A 145 3.23 -5.54 4.75
N LYS A 146 2.94 -4.55 5.60
CA LYS A 146 1.59 -4.03 5.80
C LYS A 146 1.54 -2.60 5.31
N VAL A 147 0.47 -2.27 4.60
CA VAL A 147 0.15 -0.91 4.19
C VAL A 147 -1.18 -0.53 4.82
N ASP A 148 -1.22 0.60 5.51
CA ASP A 148 -2.41 1.15 6.13
C ASP A 148 -2.52 2.64 5.78
N ALA A 149 -3.48 2.96 4.91
CA ALA A 149 -3.80 4.33 4.53
C ALA A 149 -5.03 4.82 5.30
N ARG A 150 -4.93 6.02 5.88
CA ARG A 150 -6.00 6.66 6.65
C ARG A 150 -6.34 8.03 6.11
N VAL A 151 -7.59 8.44 6.23
CA VAL A 151 -8.10 9.73 5.72
C VAL A 151 -7.53 10.93 6.50
N GLY A 152 -7.19 10.75 7.78
CA GLY A 152 -6.76 11.85 8.66
C GLY A 152 -7.91 12.72 9.15
N ASP A 153 -9.14 12.20 9.13
CA ASP A 153 -10.31 12.73 9.81
C ASP A 153 -10.27 12.40 11.33
N VAL A 154 -11.26 12.90 12.08
CA VAL A 154 -11.32 12.73 13.55
C VAL A 154 -11.30 11.26 13.98
N ASP A 155 -11.97 10.40 13.22
CA ASP A 155 -12.09 8.97 13.51
C ASP A 155 -10.94 8.14 12.90
N ASN A 156 -10.01 8.78 12.18
CA ASN A 156 -8.91 8.15 11.45
C ASN A 156 -9.41 6.99 10.58
N THR A 157 -10.43 7.27 9.78
CA THR A 157 -11.14 6.32 8.92
C THR A 157 -10.16 5.60 7.99
N CYS A 158 -10.33 4.28 7.86
CA CYS A 158 -9.51 3.46 6.97
C CYS A 158 -9.83 3.76 5.51
N LEU A 159 -8.85 4.29 4.78
CA LEU A 159 -8.94 4.47 3.34
C LEU A 159 -8.79 3.11 2.66
N PHE A 160 -7.62 2.49 2.81
CA PHE A 160 -7.38 1.10 2.45
C PHE A 160 -6.29 0.49 3.33
N ALA A 161 -6.33 -0.83 3.52
CA ALA A 161 -5.31 -1.57 4.23
C ALA A 161 -5.12 -2.96 3.60
N MET A 162 -3.86 -3.38 3.49
CA MET A 162 -3.51 -4.67 2.90
C MET A 162 -2.16 -5.16 3.41
N THR A 163 -1.95 -6.46 3.31
CA THR A 163 -0.71 -7.13 3.72
C THR A 163 -0.22 -8.06 2.64
N LEU A 164 1.09 -8.05 2.40
CA LEU A 164 1.80 -8.93 1.49
C LEU A 164 2.85 -9.71 2.28
N THR A 165 2.84 -11.03 2.17
CA THR A 165 3.88 -11.90 2.74
C THR A 165 4.55 -12.69 1.63
N GLN A 166 5.87 -12.64 1.56
CA GLN A 166 6.65 -13.38 0.58
C GLN A 166 8.07 -13.67 1.08
N TRP A 167 8.74 -14.61 0.43
CA TRP A 167 10.17 -14.80 0.64
C TRP A 167 10.96 -13.70 -0.07
N LEU A 168 11.97 -13.13 0.59
CA LEU A 168 12.98 -12.28 -0.03
C LEU A 168 14.37 -12.82 0.29
N ASP A 169 15.23 -12.81 -0.71
CA ASP A 169 16.66 -13.08 -0.54
C ASP A 169 17.38 -11.78 -0.12
N GLY A 170 18.12 -11.86 0.98
CA GLY A 170 18.86 -10.74 1.55
C GLY A 170 20.38 -10.95 1.56
N GLY A 171 21.12 -9.85 1.76
CA GLY A 171 22.58 -9.85 1.83
C GLY A 171 23.14 -9.91 3.26
N LEU A 172 22.29 -9.65 4.27
CA LEU A 172 22.64 -9.80 5.68
C LEU A 172 22.63 -11.28 6.09
N LYS A 173 23.59 -11.65 6.94
CA LYS A 173 23.75 -13.02 7.45
C LYS A 173 22.93 -13.24 8.71
#